data_AF-A0A7C6F4E3-F1
#
_entry.id   AF-A0A7C6F4E3-F1
#
_cell.length_a   1.000
_cell.length_b   1.000
_cell.length_c   1.000
_cell.angle_alpha   90.00
_cell.angle_beta   90.00
_cell.angle_gamma   90.00
#
_symmetry.space_group_name_H-M   'P 1'
#
loop_
_entity.id
_entity.type
_entity.pdbx_description
1 polymer ?
#
loop_
_entity_poly.entity_id
_entity_poly.type
_entity_poly.pdbx_seq_one_letter_code
_entity_poly.pdbx_strand_id
1 'polypeptide(L)'
;DEAGEELLRAVIRYHANQHRVVGFLDRDARRLGTRIGGIPVVGTYDQACATAKRLGVEQILLAGGALTGKEVRRLMEEARRAAIEVKVLPSYEQLLAGRLAVQPRPIAIEDLLRRDPVTLELDNIHHWLEGRTLLVTGSAGSIGSEIARQLLRFSPKCLVLLDRSETGQFFLERELREIQRRLLAGNRTAPHLAVVLADVLDGPRMQHIFREFRPDVVFHAAAYKHVPLMEFHPGEAVKNIVLATRQVADLTARFRADSFVMISTDKAVNPSSVMGACKRLAEMYVQSMTEVSTCRWVTVRFGNVLDSAGSVVQIFRQQIAEGGPVTVTDPRMERFFMTIPEAAGLVIQAGVIGESGQIMVLDMGDPVRIVDLATDMIRLSGLEVGRDIEIRITGLRPGEKLFEELQATDERTIPTRHKKIRVALGSRVERVRLIRAMEELQKLADEDPEAVINQLKQIVPGYGGIPNLTTESSRRAA
;
A
#
# COMPACT_ATOMS: atom_id res chain seq x y z
N ASP A 1 17.44 -23.82 -3.24
CA ASP A 1 16.99 -23.59 -1.84
C ASP A 1 15.58 -24.14 -1.70
N GLU A 2 15.05 -24.10 -0.48
CA GLU A 2 13.69 -24.57 -0.14
C GLU A 2 12.60 -23.86 -0.98
N ALA A 3 12.77 -22.56 -1.26
CA ALA A 3 11.86 -21.80 -2.11
C ALA A 3 11.80 -22.34 -3.54
N GLY A 4 12.95 -22.64 -4.15
CA GLY A 4 13.02 -23.25 -5.48
C GLY A 4 12.41 -24.66 -5.51
N GLU A 5 12.57 -25.44 -4.45
CA GLU A 5 11.97 -26.77 -4.36
C GLU A 5 10.44 -26.72 -4.21
N GLU A 6 9.90 -25.80 -3.40
CA GLU A 6 8.45 -25.66 -3.29
C GLU A 6 7.80 -25.10 -4.56
N LEU A 7 8.47 -24.16 -5.24
CA LEU A 7 8.03 -23.72 -6.57
C LEU A 7 8.02 -24.88 -7.57
N LEU A 8 9.03 -25.75 -7.55
CA LEU A 8 9.06 -26.95 -8.39
C LEU A 8 7.88 -27.88 -8.07
N ARG A 9 7.66 -28.19 -6.78
CA ARG A 9 6.55 -29.03 -6.34
C ARG A 9 5.20 -28.43 -6.76
N ALA A 10 5.07 -27.11 -6.66
CA ALA A 10 3.88 -26.38 -7.06
C ALA A 10 3.64 -26.47 -8.58
N VAL A 11 4.67 -26.25 -9.41
CA VAL A 11 4.56 -26.42 -10.87
C VAL A 11 4.25 -27.87 -11.23
N ILE A 12 4.91 -28.86 -10.63
CA ILE A 12 4.64 -30.27 -10.90
C ILE A 12 3.20 -30.63 -10.49
N ARG A 13 2.77 -30.22 -9.29
CA ARG A 13 1.44 -30.58 -8.75
C ARG A 13 0.30 -30.01 -9.58
N TYR A 14 0.40 -28.76 -10.02
CA TYR A 14 -0.71 -28.05 -10.68
C TYR A 14 -0.56 -27.97 -12.21
N HIS A 15 0.65 -28.16 -12.74
CA HIS A 15 0.97 -27.87 -14.14
C HIS A 15 1.88 -28.91 -14.82
N ALA A 16 2.05 -30.11 -14.27
CA ALA A 16 2.87 -31.17 -14.87
C ALA A 16 2.50 -31.49 -16.34
N ASN A 17 1.22 -31.35 -16.70
CA ASN A 17 0.75 -31.63 -18.06
C ASN A 17 0.98 -30.47 -19.05
N GLN A 18 1.35 -29.29 -18.55
CA GLN A 18 1.55 -28.07 -19.37
C GLN A 18 3.01 -27.61 -19.38
N HIS A 19 3.79 -27.92 -18.34
CA HIS A 19 5.14 -27.42 -18.18
C HIS A 19 6.09 -28.55 -17.76
N ARG A 20 7.19 -28.70 -18.50
CA ARG A 20 8.34 -29.53 -18.10
C ARG A 20 9.50 -28.64 -17.71
N VAL A 21 9.81 -28.57 -16.41
CA VAL A 21 10.96 -27.80 -15.91
C VAL A 21 12.25 -28.53 -16.29
N VAL A 22 13.07 -27.91 -17.14
CA VAL A 22 14.33 -28.50 -17.63
C VAL A 22 15.58 -27.98 -16.92
N GLY A 23 15.46 -26.89 -16.17
CA GLY A 23 16.58 -26.29 -15.46
C GLY A 23 16.17 -25.10 -14.60
N PHE A 24 16.96 -24.83 -13.56
CA PHE A 24 16.87 -23.64 -12.72
C PHE A 24 17.88 -22.57 -13.14
N LEU A 25 17.50 -21.32 -12.94
CA LEU A 25 18.41 -20.18 -12.95
C LEU A 25 18.54 -19.66 -11.53
N ASP A 26 19.75 -19.25 -11.12
CA ASP A 26 20.00 -18.71 -9.77
C ASP A 26 20.87 -17.45 -9.87
N ARG A 27 20.73 -16.52 -8.91
CA ARG A 27 21.63 -15.35 -8.83
C ARG A 27 23.05 -15.77 -8.48
N ASP A 28 23.18 -16.79 -7.65
CA ASP A 28 24.47 -17.24 -7.14
C ASP A 28 25.14 -18.19 -8.14
N ALA A 29 26.14 -17.67 -8.85
CA ALA A 29 26.94 -18.47 -9.78
C ALA A 29 27.58 -19.70 -9.13
N ARG A 30 27.78 -19.71 -7.80
CA ARG A 30 28.29 -20.88 -7.07
C ARG A 30 27.33 -22.07 -7.07
N ARG A 31 26.05 -21.85 -7.40
CA ARG A 31 25.04 -22.91 -7.51
C ARG A 31 25.00 -23.56 -8.88
N LEU A 32 25.74 -23.06 -9.88
CA LEU A 32 25.81 -23.69 -11.19
C LEU A 32 26.26 -25.16 -11.08
N GLY A 33 25.52 -26.05 -11.74
CA GLY A 33 25.77 -27.50 -11.70
C GLY A 33 25.20 -28.22 -10.47
N THR A 34 24.71 -27.50 -9.45
CA THR A 34 23.94 -28.11 -8.36
C THR A 34 22.53 -28.51 -8.83
N ARG A 35 21.76 -29.22 -7.99
CA ARG A 35 20.39 -29.65 -8.31
C ARG A 35 19.42 -29.18 -7.24
N ILE A 36 18.23 -28.76 -7.66
CA ILE A 36 17.09 -28.40 -6.80
C ILE A 36 15.95 -29.34 -7.16
N GLY A 37 15.49 -30.15 -6.19
CA GLY A 37 14.45 -31.16 -6.44
C GLY A 37 14.78 -32.10 -7.61
N GLY A 38 16.05 -32.43 -7.80
CA GLY A 38 16.54 -33.28 -8.90
C GLY A 38 16.75 -32.56 -10.25
N ILE A 39 16.39 -31.28 -10.39
CA ILE A 39 16.58 -30.49 -11.61
C ILE A 39 17.87 -29.66 -11.53
N PRO A 40 18.73 -29.62 -12.56
CA PRO A 40 20.00 -28.90 -12.51
C PRO A 40 19.83 -27.36 -12.53
N VAL A 41 20.74 -26.66 -11.88
CA VAL A 41 20.93 -25.21 -12.06
C VAL A 41 21.83 -25.00 -13.27
N VAL A 42 21.26 -24.41 -14.33
CA VAL A 42 21.81 -24.39 -15.70
C VAL A 42 22.37 -23.04 -16.15
N GLY A 43 22.20 -22.00 -15.36
CA GLY A 43 22.63 -20.65 -15.70
C GLY A 43 22.32 -19.63 -14.60
N THR A 44 22.77 -18.40 -14.79
CA THR A 44 22.36 -17.25 -13.97
C THR A 44 21.25 -16.45 -14.64
N TYR A 45 20.64 -15.50 -13.91
CA TYR A 45 19.59 -14.64 -14.45
C TYR A 45 20.05 -13.82 -15.66
N ASP A 46 21.29 -13.34 -15.68
CA ASP A 46 21.86 -12.63 -16.84
C ASP A 46 21.97 -13.49 -18.10
N GLN A 47 21.96 -14.82 -17.94
CA GLN A 47 22.07 -15.78 -19.04
C GLN A 47 20.72 -16.41 -19.37
N ALA A 48 19.61 -15.90 -18.83
CA ALA A 48 18.30 -16.54 -18.92
C ALA A 48 17.88 -16.82 -20.36
N CYS A 49 17.85 -15.78 -21.21
CA CYS A 49 17.44 -15.91 -22.61
C CYS A 49 18.41 -16.75 -23.45
N ALA A 50 19.71 -16.63 -23.22
CA ALA A 50 20.73 -17.42 -23.93
C ALA A 50 20.63 -18.92 -23.56
N THR A 51 20.45 -19.20 -22.28
CA THR A 51 20.25 -20.56 -21.75
C THR A 51 18.96 -21.16 -22.27
N ALA A 52 17.88 -20.37 -22.30
CA ALA A 52 16.60 -20.80 -22.82
C ALA A 52 16.69 -21.20 -24.30
N LYS A 53 17.34 -20.39 -25.15
CA LYS A 53 17.61 -20.75 -26.55
C LYS A 53 18.44 -22.03 -26.68
N ARG A 54 19.53 -22.15 -25.91
CA ARG A 54 20.41 -23.33 -25.92
C ARG A 54 19.68 -24.62 -25.55
N LEU A 55 18.72 -24.54 -24.63
CA LEU A 55 17.93 -25.68 -24.16
C LEU A 55 16.65 -25.91 -24.99
N GLY A 56 16.35 -25.05 -25.97
CA GLY A 56 15.15 -25.14 -26.78
C GLY A 56 13.86 -24.95 -25.98
N VAL A 57 13.87 -24.09 -24.95
CA VAL A 57 12.67 -23.79 -24.16
C VAL A 57 11.98 -22.54 -24.67
N GLU A 58 10.65 -22.57 -24.66
CA GLU A 58 9.80 -21.49 -25.18
C GLU A 58 9.39 -20.49 -24.08
N GLN A 59 9.55 -20.87 -22.80
CA GLN A 59 9.04 -20.10 -21.68
C GLN A 59 10.01 -20.04 -20.50
N ILE A 60 10.07 -18.88 -19.86
CA ILE A 60 10.75 -18.64 -18.58
C ILE A 60 9.69 -18.37 -17.51
N LEU A 61 9.72 -19.15 -16.43
CA LEU A 61 8.88 -18.95 -15.25
C LEU A 61 9.67 -18.17 -14.19
N LEU A 62 9.29 -16.90 -13.97
CA LEU A 62 9.86 -16.03 -12.97
C LEU A 62 9.09 -16.17 -11.65
N ALA A 63 9.78 -16.51 -10.56
CA ALA A 63 9.18 -16.43 -9.23
C ALA A 63 8.91 -14.96 -8.86
N GLY A 64 7.69 -14.64 -8.43
CA GLY A 64 7.31 -13.30 -8.02
C GLY A 64 8.21 -12.77 -6.90
N GLY A 65 8.75 -11.56 -7.07
CA GLY A 65 9.69 -10.94 -6.12
C GLY A 65 11.12 -11.49 -6.17
N ALA A 66 11.47 -12.43 -7.07
CA ALA A 66 12.85 -12.92 -7.20
C ALA A 66 13.78 -11.91 -7.92
N LEU A 67 13.21 -11.03 -8.73
CA LEU A 67 13.89 -9.98 -9.49
C LEU A 67 13.37 -8.60 -9.09
N THR A 68 14.26 -7.60 -9.11
CA THR A 68 13.89 -6.19 -9.06
C THR A 68 13.18 -5.80 -10.36
N GLY A 69 12.31 -4.78 -10.37
CA GLY A 69 11.64 -4.39 -11.61
C GLY A 69 12.57 -3.93 -12.73
N LYS A 70 13.79 -3.46 -12.40
CA LYS A 70 14.85 -3.16 -13.39
C LYS A 70 15.32 -4.43 -14.09
N GLU A 71 15.54 -5.51 -13.33
CA GLU A 71 15.92 -6.83 -13.87
C GLU A 71 14.77 -7.46 -14.65
N VAL A 72 13.52 -7.35 -14.18
CA VAL A 72 12.34 -7.86 -14.92
C VAL A 72 12.21 -7.16 -16.27
N ARG A 73 12.36 -5.84 -16.33
CA ARG A 73 12.31 -5.08 -17.59
C ARG A 73 13.38 -5.54 -18.57
N ARG A 74 14.62 -5.69 -18.11
CA ARG A 74 15.72 -6.19 -18.94
C ARG A 74 15.41 -7.58 -19.48
N LEU A 75 14.95 -8.50 -18.61
CA LEU A 75 14.55 -9.84 -19.00
C LEU A 75 13.45 -9.82 -20.06
N MET A 76 12.43 -8.96 -19.90
CA MET A 76 11.36 -8.81 -20.89
C MET A 76 11.85 -8.33 -22.25
N GLU A 77 12.72 -7.32 -22.29
CA GLU A 77 13.25 -6.79 -23.54
C GLU A 77 14.11 -7.82 -24.28
N GLU A 78 14.95 -8.54 -23.55
CA GLU A 78 15.76 -9.64 -24.09
C GLU A 78 14.89 -10.80 -24.56
N ALA A 79 13.90 -11.21 -23.77
CA ALA A 79 12.99 -12.30 -24.09
C ALA A 79 12.13 -11.99 -25.32
N ARG A 80 11.64 -10.75 -25.46
CA ARG A 80 10.89 -10.29 -26.65
C ARG A 80 11.72 -10.39 -27.92
N ARG A 81 13.01 -9.98 -27.88
CA ARG A 81 13.94 -10.14 -29.03
C ARG A 81 14.26 -11.60 -29.31
N ALA A 82 14.20 -12.44 -28.30
CA ALA A 82 14.47 -13.86 -28.38
C ALA A 82 13.25 -14.72 -28.75
N ALA A 83 12.05 -14.14 -28.85
CA ALA A 83 10.78 -14.85 -28.99
C ALA A 83 10.54 -15.88 -27.86
N ILE A 84 10.92 -15.52 -26.63
CA ILE A 84 10.71 -16.33 -25.43
C ILE A 84 9.59 -15.69 -24.60
N GLU A 85 8.62 -16.49 -24.16
CA GLU A 85 7.56 -16.03 -23.28
C GLU A 85 8.05 -15.97 -21.82
N VAL A 86 7.74 -14.90 -21.10
CA VAL A 86 8.05 -14.80 -19.66
C VAL A 86 6.74 -14.73 -18.89
N LYS A 87 6.57 -15.65 -17.93
CA LYS A 87 5.42 -15.66 -17.00
C LYS A 87 5.89 -15.57 -15.57
N VAL A 88 5.05 -14.98 -14.73
CA VAL A 88 5.30 -14.81 -13.31
C VAL A 88 4.51 -15.85 -12.52
N LEU A 89 5.20 -16.58 -11.66
CA LEU A 89 4.65 -17.44 -10.63
C LEU A 89 4.42 -16.63 -9.34
N PRO A 90 3.47 -17.03 -8.47
CA PRO A 90 3.35 -16.45 -7.14
C PRO A 90 4.69 -16.50 -6.37
N SER A 91 4.93 -15.52 -5.49
CA SER A 91 6.09 -15.57 -4.60
C SER A 91 6.00 -16.74 -3.62
N TYR A 92 7.12 -17.17 -3.05
CA TYR A 92 7.15 -18.22 -2.04
C TYR A 92 6.23 -17.89 -0.83
N GLU A 93 6.25 -16.65 -0.37
CA GLU A 93 5.37 -16.15 0.70
C GLU A 93 3.88 -16.24 0.30
N GLN A 94 3.57 -15.96 -0.97
CA GLN A 94 2.21 -16.10 -1.51
C GLN A 94 1.76 -17.56 -1.66
N LEU A 95 2.70 -18.50 -1.85
CA LEU A 95 2.42 -19.93 -1.82
C LEU A 95 2.14 -20.40 -0.39
N LEU A 96 2.97 -20.00 0.58
CA LEU A 96 2.75 -20.29 2.01
C LEU A 96 1.44 -19.69 2.54
N ALA A 97 1.06 -18.55 1.98
CA ALA A 97 -0.21 -17.87 2.23
C ALA A 97 -1.48 -18.62 1.76
N GLY A 98 -1.32 -19.81 1.15
CA GLY A 98 -2.43 -20.61 0.67
C GLY A 98 -3.12 -20.04 -0.57
N ARG A 99 -2.41 -19.23 -1.39
CA ARG A 99 -2.94 -18.89 -2.72
C ARG A 99 -3.12 -20.15 -3.54
N LEU A 100 -4.31 -20.28 -4.11
CA LEU A 100 -4.86 -21.56 -4.58
C LEU A 100 -4.47 -21.82 -6.05
N ALA A 101 -4.10 -20.79 -6.79
CA ALA A 101 -3.75 -20.89 -8.18
C ALA A 101 -2.26 -20.59 -8.33
N VAL A 102 -1.46 -21.64 -8.46
CA VAL A 102 -0.08 -21.54 -8.97
C VAL A 102 -0.15 -21.31 -10.48
N GLN A 103 -1.05 -20.46 -10.97
CA GLN A 103 -1.18 -20.23 -12.41
C GLN A 103 -0.11 -19.23 -12.84
N PRO A 104 0.80 -19.61 -13.75
CA PRO A 104 1.70 -18.65 -14.37
C PRO A 104 0.87 -17.56 -15.04
N ARG A 105 1.09 -16.31 -14.65
CA ARG A 105 0.42 -15.15 -15.25
C ARG A 105 1.39 -14.36 -16.14
N PRO A 106 0.89 -13.58 -17.12
CA PRO A 106 1.71 -12.58 -17.78
C PRO A 106 2.33 -11.61 -16.77
N ILE A 107 3.43 -10.98 -17.19
CA ILE A 107 4.02 -9.88 -16.44
C ILE A 107 3.01 -8.74 -16.36
N ALA A 108 2.86 -8.19 -15.16
CA ALA A 108 1.96 -7.10 -14.87
C ALA A 108 2.76 -5.85 -14.46
N ILE A 109 2.09 -4.71 -14.35
CA ILE A 109 2.77 -3.44 -14.06
C ILE A 109 3.44 -3.44 -12.68
N GLU A 110 2.91 -4.23 -11.75
CA GLU A 110 3.45 -4.43 -10.40
C GLU A 110 4.85 -5.06 -10.43
N ASP A 111 5.14 -5.93 -11.40
CA ASP A 111 6.45 -6.60 -11.50
C ASP A 111 7.52 -5.68 -12.08
N LEU A 112 7.13 -4.55 -12.70
CA LEU A 112 8.03 -3.55 -13.27
C LEU A 112 8.38 -2.44 -12.28
N LEU A 113 7.85 -2.49 -11.05
CA LEU A 113 8.13 -1.51 -10.02
C LEU A 113 9.64 -1.44 -9.71
N ARG A 114 10.16 -0.21 -9.67
CA ARG A 114 11.58 0.08 -9.48
C ARG A 114 12.00 0.05 -8.00
N ARG A 115 11.51 -0.93 -7.24
CA ARG A 115 11.83 -1.11 -5.81
C ARG A 115 12.21 -2.54 -5.49
N ASP A 116 12.96 -2.72 -4.41
CA ASP A 116 13.27 -4.03 -3.87
C ASP A 116 12.04 -4.65 -3.21
N PRO A 117 11.89 -5.99 -3.29
CA PRO A 117 10.92 -6.73 -2.51
C PRO A 117 11.04 -6.43 -1.01
N VAL A 118 9.91 -6.45 -0.31
CA VAL A 118 9.85 -6.27 1.14
C VAL A 118 9.91 -7.63 1.84
N THR A 119 10.71 -7.74 2.88
CA THR A 119 10.70 -8.89 3.81
C THR A 119 10.06 -8.45 5.12
N LEU A 120 9.05 -9.20 5.60
CA LEU A 120 8.35 -8.91 6.87
C LEU A 120 8.90 -9.76 8.02
N GLU A 121 8.91 -9.23 9.24
CA GLU A 121 9.31 -9.97 10.45
C GLU A 121 8.08 -10.70 11.03
N LEU A 122 7.69 -11.80 10.40
CA LEU A 122 6.43 -12.49 10.64
C LEU A 122 6.21 -12.92 12.10
N ASP A 123 7.25 -13.38 12.79
CA ASP A 123 7.14 -13.84 14.19
C ASP A 123 6.76 -12.70 15.14
N ASN A 124 7.33 -11.51 14.93
CA ASN A 124 7.02 -10.33 15.73
C ASN A 124 5.59 -9.85 15.49
N ILE A 125 5.13 -9.93 14.23
CA ILE A 125 3.74 -9.61 13.88
C ILE A 125 2.78 -10.63 14.52
N HIS A 126 3.10 -11.93 14.44
CA HIS A 126 2.29 -12.99 15.03
C HIS A 126 2.13 -12.80 16.54
N HIS A 127 3.23 -12.64 17.26
CA HIS A 127 3.21 -12.43 18.70
C HIS A 127 2.41 -11.19 19.12
N TRP A 128 2.46 -10.13 18.31
CA TRP A 128 1.72 -8.91 18.59
C TRP A 128 0.21 -9.06 18.37
N LEU A 129 -0.25 -9.91 17.46
CA LEU A 129 -1.66 -9.97 17.04
C LEU A 129 -2.43 -11.21 17.51
N GLU A 130 -1.73 -12.28 17.86
CA GLU A 130 -2.34 -13.56 18.25
C GLU A 130 -3.28 -13.39 19.44
N GLY A 131 -4.47 -13.98 19.34
CA GLY A 131 -5.46 -13.98 20.42
C GLY A 131 -6.12 -12.63 20.72
N ARG A 132 -5.85 -11.59 19.91
CA ARG A 132 -6.39 -10.23 20.11
C ARG A 132 -7.65 -9.95 19.30
N THR A 133 -8.45 -9.00 19.75
CA THR A 133 -9.52 -8.35 18.98
C THR A 133 -8.93 -7.21 18.17
N LEU A 134 -9.02 -7.31 16.85
CA LEU A 134 -8.50 -6.32 15.90
C LEU A 134 -9.66 -5.60 15.23
N LEU A 135 -9.62 -4.27 15.17
CA LEU A 135 -10.59 -3.45 14.42
C LEU A 135 -9.93 -2.80 13.22
N VAL A 136 -10.50 -2.98 12.03
CA VAL A 136 -10.08 -2.28 10.81
C VAL A 136 -11.22 -1.37 10.36
N THR A 137 -11.04 -0.05 10.46
CA THR A 137 -12.00 0.91 9.87
C THR A 137 -11.64 1.18 8.41
N GLY A 138 -12.63 1.36 7.55
CA GLY A 138 -12.38 1.49 6.11
C GLY A 138 -12.01 0.13 5.52
N SER A 139 -12.51 -0.97 6.10
CA SER A 139 -12.09 -2.32 5.74
C SER A 139 -12.48 -2.70 4.30
N ALA A 140 -13.47 -2.05 3.69
CA ALA A 140 -13.80 -2.27 2.29
C ALA A 140 -12.91 -1.47 1.31
N GLY A 141 -12.08 -0.56 1.81
CA GLY A 141 -11.10 0.18 0.99
C GLY A 141 -9.92 -0.69 0.53
N SER A 142 -9.16 -0.21 -0.47
CA SER A 142 -8.03 -0.97 -1.04
C SER A 142 -6.98 -1.39 -0.01
N ILE A 143 -6.62 -0.49 0.92
CA ILE A 143 -5.64 -0.80 1.98
C ILE A 143 -6.28 -1.54 3.15
N GLY A 144 -7.47 -1.12 3.59
CA GLY A 144 -8.17 -1.76 4.71
C GLY A 144 -8.50 -3.23 4.44
N SER A 145 -8.93 -3.56 3.23
CA SER A 145 -9.23 -4.94 2.83
C SER A 145 -7.99 -5.82 2.84
N GLU A 146 -6.86 -5.29 2.36
CA GLU A 146 -5.60 -6.03 2.37
C GLU A 146 -5.04 -6.21 3.77
N ILE A 147 -5.12 -5.18 4.63
CA ILE A 147 -4.79 -5.32 6.05
C ILE A 147 -5.64 -6.44 6.65
N ALA A 148 -6.96 -6.44 6.43
CA ALA A 148 -7.84 -7.50 6.93
C ALA A 148 -7.43 -8.91 6.43
N ARG A 149 -7.08 -9.06 5.15
CA ARG A 149 -6.59 -10.34 4.59
C ARG A 149 -5.32 -10.83 5.27
N GLN A 150 -4.40 -9.93 5.57
CA GLN A 150 -3.12 -10.29 6.19
C GLN A 150 -3.30 -10.57 7.69
N LEU A 151 -4.05 -9.73 8.41
CA LEU A 151 -4.34 -9.91 9.83
C LEU A 151 -4.98 -11.27 10.14
N LEU A 152 -5.84 -11.78 9.25
CA LEU A 152 -6.51 -13.07 9.41
C LEU A 152 -5.55 -14.26 9.65
N ARG A 153 -4.31 -14.17 9.19
CA ARG A 153 -3.31 -15.25 9.22
C ARG A 153 -2.54 -15.34 10.54
N PHE A 154 -2.60 -14.28 11.35
CA PHE A 154 -1.91 -14.18 12.62
C PHE A 154 -2.78 -14.61 13.80
N SER A 155 -3.79 -15.46 13.55
CA SER A 155 -4.65 -16.05 14.58
C SER A 155 -5.24 -15.04 15.59
N PRO A 156 -5.87 -13.93 15.14
CA PRO A 156 -6.56 -13.05 16.07
C PRO A 156 -7.75 -13.79 16.72
N LYS A 157 -8.16 -13.36 17.91
CA LYS A 157 -9.40 -13.84 18.52
C LYS A 157 -10.62 -13.37 17.74
N CYS A 158 -10.61 -12.11 17.33
CA CYS A 158 -11.69 -11.48 16.58
C CYS A 158 -11.12 -10.46 15.60
N LEU A 159 -11.63 -10.44 14.37
CA LEU A 159 -11.34 -9.41 13.37
C LEU A 159 -12.64 -8.69 13.02
N VAL A 160 -12.74 -7.45 13.46
CA VAL A 160 -13.87 -6.55 13.23
C VAL A 160 -13.60 -5.70 11.99
N LEU A 161 -14.47 -5.84 10.99
CA LEU A 161 -14.39 -5.18 9.70
C LEU A 161 -15.44 -4.08 9.67
N LEU A 162 -15.02 -2.82 9.74
CA LEU A 162 -15.92 -1.68 9.83
C LEU A 162 -15.83 -0.80 8.59
N ASP A 163 -16.96 -0.61 7.91
CA ASP A 163 -17.07 0.28 6.75
C ASP A 163 -18.55 0.66 6.54
N ARG A 164 -18.77 1.78 5.84
CA ARG A 164 -20.11 2.20 5.40
C ARG A 164 -20.51 1.54 4.07
N SER A 165 -19.54 1.06 3.30
CA SER A 165 -19.77 0.38 2.02
C SER A 165 -20.36 -1.00 2.26
N GLU A 166 -21.68 -1.11 2.15
CA GLU A 166 -22.41 -2.37 2.22
C GLU A 166 -21.88 -3.38 1.21
N THR A 167 -21.80 -3.00 -0.07
CA THR A 167 -21.37 -3.90 -1.13
C THR A 167 -19.91 -4.29 -1.00
N GLY A 168 -19.04 -3.36 -0.58
CA GLY A 168 -17.64 -3.64 -0.35
C GLY A 168 -17.43 -4.62 0.82
N GLN A 169 -18.21 -4.49 1.89
CA GLN A 169 -18.19 -5.44 3.01
C GLN A 169 -18.69 -6.83 2.60
N PHE A 170 -19.76 -6.91 1.81
CA PHE A 170 -20.28 -8.18 1.31
C PHE A 170 -19.22 -8.98 0.54
N PHE A 171 -18.51 -8.34 -0.40
CA PHE A 171 -17.47 -9.02 -1.18
C PHE A 171 -16.25 -9.39 -0.32
N LEU A 172 -15.84 -8.49 0.59
CA LEU A 172 -14.73 -8.75 1.50
C LEU A 172 -15.03 -9.93 2.44
N GLU A 173 -16.22 -9.99 3.03
CA GLU A 173 -16.63 -11.08 3.91
C GLU A 173 -16.52 -12.43 3.21
N ARG A 174 -17.07 -12.52 1.99
CA ARG A 174 -17.04 -13.76 1.20
C ARG A 174 -15.61 -14.22 0.94
N GLU A 175 -14.74 -13.29 0.56
CA GLU A 175 -13.33 -13.55 0.34
C GLU A 175 -12.63 -14.04 1.62
N LEU A 176 -12.80 -13.32 2.74
CA LEU A 176 -12.15 -13.67 4.01
C LEU A 176 -12.66 -15.00 4.58
N ARG A 177 -13.94 -15.32 4.43
CA ARG A 177 -14.50 -16.64 4.82
C ARG A 177 -13.92 -17.77 3.99
N GLU A 178 -13.62 -17.52 2.71
CA GLU A 178 -12.94 -18.50 1.87
C GLU A 178 -11.49 -18.73 2.31
N ILE A 179 -10.75 -17.67 2.65
CA ILE A 179 -9.41 -17.76 3.22
C ILE A 179 -9.44 -18.50 4.57
N GLN A 180 -10.38 -18.14 5.45
CA GLN A 180 -10.55 -18.76 6.76
C GLN A 180 -10.78 -20.27 6.65
N ARG A 181 -11.67 -20.74 5.77
CA ARG A 181 -11.92 -22.18 5.56
C ARG A 181 -10.65 -22.97 5.21
N ARG A 182 -9.71 -22.36 4.50
CA ARG A 182 -8.43 -23.01 4.14
C ARG A 182 -7.45 -23.07 5.30
N LEU A 183 -7.37 -21.98 6.08
CA LEU A 183 -6.53 -21.96 7.27
C LEU A 183 -6.96 -23.03 8.29
N LEU A 184 -8.27 -23.33 8.35
CA LEU A 184 -8.85 -24.35 9.23
C LEU A 184 -8.55 -25.80 8.81
N ALA A 185 -8.22 -26.05 7.53
CA ALA A 185 -7.80 -27.38 7.10
C ALA A 185 -6.49 -27.85 7.77
N GLY A 186 -5.75 -26.93 8.42
CA GLY A 186 -4.54 -27.19 9.19
C GLY A 186 -4.71 -27.25 10.71
N ASN A 187 -5.90 -27.54 11.24
CA ASN A 187 -6.15 -27.72 12.68
C ASN A 187 -5.98 -26.45 13.57
N ARG A 188 -6.10 -25.25 13.00
CA ARG A 188 -6.07 -23.97 13.74
C ARG A 188 -7.48 -23.58 14.19
N THR A 189 -7.61 -22.82 15.30
CA THR A 189 -8.89 -22.19 15.68
C THR A 189 -9.20 -21.04 14.74
N ALA A 190 -10.45 -20.93 14.28
CA ALA A 190 -10.86 -19.86 13.38
C ALA A 190 -10.96 -18.53 14.15
N PRO A 191 -10.40 -17.43 13.64
CA PRO A 191 -10.69 -16.10 14.18
C PRO A 191 -12.17 -15.78 14.02
N HIS A 192 -12.83 -15.16 15.00
CA HIS A 192 -14.19 -14.67 14.81
C HIS A 192 -14.18 -13.51 13.80
N LEU A 193 -14.94 -13.61 12.71
CA LEU A 193 -15.09 -12.54 11.72
C LEU A 193 -16.38 -11.76 12.01
N ALA A 194 -16.25 -10.49 12.37
CA ALA A 194 -17.38 -9.59 12.62
C ALA A 194 -17.46 -8.52 11.52
N VAL A 195 -18.46 -8.60 10.65
CA VAL A 195 -18.72 -7.61 9.60
C VAL A 195 -19.66 -6.55 10.16
N VAL A 196 -19.22 -5.30 10.18
CA VAL A 196 -19.92 -4.19 10.82
C VAL A 196 -20.16 -3.06 9.81
N LEU A 197 -21.44 -2.84 9.50
CA LEU A 197 -21.87 -1.66 8.77
C LEU A 197 -22.04 -0.48 9.73
N ALA A 198 -21.21 0.55 9.53
CA ALA A 198 -21.26 1.79 10.30
C ALA A 198 -20.54 2.91 9.56
N ASP A 199 -21.04 4.13 9.75
CA ASP A 199 -20.26 5.32 9.50
C ASP A 199 -19.37 5.62 10.73
N VAL A 200 -18.08 5.87 10.49
CA VAL A 200 -17.15 6.30 11.53
C VAL A 200 -17.58 7.62 12.19
N LEU A 201 -18.39 8.44 11.52
CA LEU A 201 -18.94 9.68 12.07
C LEU A 201 -20.21 9.49 12.92
N ASP A 202 -20.80 8.29 12.95
CA ASP A 202 -21.94 7.99 13.81
C ASP A 202 -21.47 7.71 15.24
N GLY A 203 -21.42 8.76 16.07
CA GLY A 203 -20.97 8.72 17.47
C GLY A 203 -21.61 7.60 18.30
N PRO A 204 -22.95 7.59 18.45
CA PRO A 204 -23.64 6.55 19.20
C PRO A 204 -23.35 5.13 18.70
N ARG A 205 -23.37 4.91 17.37
CA ARG A 205 -23.09 3.60 16.78
C ARG A 205 -21.66 3.15 17.04
N MET A 206 -20.69 4.04 16.82
CA MET A 206 -19.27 3.75 17.09
C MET A 206 -19.01 3.47 18.57
N GLN A 207 -19.67 4.18 19.47
CA GLN A 207 -19.56 3.91 20.91
C GLN A 207 -20.11 2.52 21.28
N HIS A 208 -21.23 2.11 20.67
CA HIS A 208 -21.78 0.77 20.86
C HIS A 208 -20.79 -0.32 20.38
N ILE A 209 -20.24 -0.16 19.18
CA ILE A 209 -19.26 -1.09 18.58
C ILE A 209 -18.02 -1.22 19.48
N PHE A 210 -17.43 -0.10 19.93
CA PHE A 210 -16.26 -0.16 20.82
C PHE A 210 -16.58 -0.80 22.18
N ARG A 211 -17.81 -0.63 22.69
CA ARG A 211 -18.26 -1.28 23.94
C ARG A 211 -18.44 -2.78 23.78
N GLU A 212 -19.01 -3.21 22.66
CA GLU A 212 -19.29 -4.60 22.32
C GLU A 212 -17.98 -5.38 22.07
N PHE A 213 -17.15 -4.89 21.15
CA PHE A 213 -15.98 -5.65 20.70
C PHE A 213 -14.74 -5.44 21.55
N ARG A 214 -14.59 -4.27 22.20
CA ARG A 214 -13.39 -3.91 22.99
C ARG A 214 -12.09 -4.21 22.22
N PRO A 215 -11.81 -3.50 21.12
CA PRO A 215 -10.64 -3.78 20.30
C PRO A 215 -9.34 -3.54 21.07
N ASP A 216 -8.38 -4.47 20.95
CA ASP A 216 -7.03 -4.33 21.50
C ASP A 216 -6.14 -3.52 20.54
N VAL A 217 -6.32 -3.70 19.23
CA VAL A 217 -5.58 -2.99 18.19
C VAL A 217 -6.53 -2.42 17.14
N VAL A 218 -6.38 -1.14 16.83
CA VAL A 218 -7.19 -0.44 15.83
C VAL A 218 -6.31 -0.03 14.64
N PHE A 219 -6.65 -0.49 13.45
CA PHE A 219 -6.09 -0.03 12.18
C PHE A 219 -7.08 0.95 11.52
N HIS A 220 -6.71 2.24 11.47
CA HIS A 220 -7.57 3.29 10.95
C HIS A 220 -7.23 3.62 9.49
N ALA A 221 -7.95 2.99 8.56
CA ALA A 221 -7.80 3.17 7.10
C ALA A 221 -8.99 3.91 6.44
N ALA A 222 -9.99 4.35 7.21
CA ALA A 222 -11.14 5.09 6.68
C ALA A 222 -10.77 6.56 6.43
N ALA A 223 -10.81 6.99 5.17
CA ALA A 223 -10.66 8.40 4.78
C ALA A 223 -11.06 8.60 3.31
N TYR A 224 -11.50 9.80 2.96
CA TYR A 224 -11.47 10.27 1.57
C TYR A 224 -10.04 10.58 1.11
N LYS A 225 -9.73 10.27 -0.15
CA LYS A 225 -8.36 10.37 -0.70
C LYS A 225 -8.23 11.15 -2.00
N HIS A 226 -9.32 11.43 -2.70
CA HIS A 226 -9.26 12.02 -4.04
C HIS A 226 -9.02 13.54 -3.95
N VAL A 227 -7.79 13.96 -4.25
CA VAL A 227 -7.38 15.37 -4.15
C VAL A 227 -8.36 16.32 -4.85
N PRO A 228 -8.69 16.16 -6.14
CA PRO A 228 -9.59 17.11 -6.80
C PRO A 228 -10.97 17.20 -6.12
N LEU A 229 -11.54 16.07 -5.68
CA LEU A 229 -12.84 16.08 -5.00
C LEU A 229 -12.76 16.82 -3.65
N MET A 230 -11.65 16.70 -2.93
CA MET A 230 -11.48 17.37 -1.64
C MET A 230 -11.14 18.86 -1.77
N GLU A 231 -10.58 19.29 -2.91
CA GLU A 231 -10.47 20.73 -3.23
C GLU A 231 -11.85 21.37 -3.41
N PHE A 232 -12.78 20.65 -4.07
CA PHE A 232 -14.15 21.15 -4.28
C PHE A 232 -15.07 20.97 -3.07
N HIS A 233 -14.75 20.05 -2.17
CA HIS A 233 -15.55 19.73 -0.99
C HIS A 233 -14.70 19.73 0.30
N PRO A 234 -14.11 20.88 0.68
CA PRO A 234 -13.19 20.94 1.82
C PRO A 234 -13.85 20.64 3.16
N GLY A 235 -15.12 21.02 3.34
CA GLY A 235 -15.89 20.64 4.53
C GLY A 235 -16.04 19.13 4.71
N GLU A 236 -16.24 18.40 3.61
CA GLU A 236 -16.28 16.94 3.62
C GLU A 236 -14.91 16.31 3.89
N ALA A 237 -13.82 16.93 3.43
CA ALA A 237 -12.46 16.53 3.79
C ALA A 237 -12.23 16.67 5.30
N VAL A 238 -12.63 17.80 5.90
CA VAL A 238 -12.55 18.01 7.36
C VAL A 238 -13.35 16.96 8.11
N LYS A 239 -14.62 16.72 7.75
CA LYS A 239 -15.46 15.72 8.42
C LYS A 239 -14.87 14.32 8.29
N ASN A 240 -14.61 13.88 7.06
CA ASN A 240 -14.29 12.48 6.78
C ASN A 240 -12.83 12.09 7.04
N ILE A 241 -11.95 13.07 7.24
CA ILE A 241 -10.54 12.83 7.55
C ILE A 241 -10.25 13.25 8.98
N VAL A 242 -10.47 14.52 9.31
CA VAL A 242 -10.05 15.12 10.60
C VAL A 242 -10.98 14.67 11.73
N LEU A 243 -12.29 14.91 11.59
CA LEU A 243 -13.26 14.59 12.65
C LEU A 243 -13.45 13.08 12.80
N ALA A 244 -13.48 12.34 11.69
CA ALA A 244 -13.50 10.88 11.68
C ALA A 244 -12.29 10.29 12.45
N THR A 245 -11.07 10.77 12.17
CA THR A 245 -9.87 10.31 12.90
C THR A 245 -9.99 10.60 14.39
N ARG A 246 -10.42 11.82 14.76
CA ARG A 246 -10.61 12.19 16.18
C ARG A 246 -11.60 11.26 16.87
N GLN A 247 -12.74 10.97 16.25
CA GLN A 247 -13.75 10.11 16.85
C GLN A 247 -13.21 8.70 17.14
N VAL A 248 -12.51 8.07 16.18
CA VAL A 248 -11.93 6.73 16.41
C VAL A 248 -10.83 6.79 17.45
N ALA A 249 -9.95 7.80 17.40
CA ALA A 249 -8.86 7.95 18.37
C ALA A 249 -9.40 8.18 19.80
N ASP A 250 -10.39 9.06 19.98
CA ASP A 250 -11.02 9.31 21.28
C ASP A 250 -11.69 8.05 21.84
N LEU A 251 -12.39 7.27 21.00
CA LEU A 251 -12.98 5.98 21.41
C LEU A 251 -11.90 4.95 21.75
N THR A 252 -10.82 4.89 20.97
CA THR A 252 -9.69 3.98 21.22
C THR A 252 -9.05 4.25 22.58
N ALA A 253 -8.83 5.53 22.91
CA ALA A 253 -8.34 5.94 24.23
C ALA A 253 -9.35 5.61 25.34
N ARG A 254 -10.63 5.98 25.15
CA ARG A 254 -11.69 5.77 26.14
C ARG A 254 -11.88 4.31 26.51
N PHE A 255 -11.82 3.41 25.52
CA PHE A 255 -12.01 1.98 25.70
C PHE A 255 -10.70 1.23 25.97
N ARG A 256 -9.57 1.94 26.10
CA ARG A 256 -8.25 1.44 26.51
C ARG A 256 -7.70 0.36 25.59
N ALA A 257 -7.77 0.57 24.28
CA ALA A 257 -7.05 -0.29 23.34
C ALA A 257 -5.54 -0.15 23.54
N ASP A 258 -4.78 -1.22 23.29
CA ASP A 258 -3.33 -1.24 23.43
C ASP A 258 -2.61 -0.48 22.33
N SER A 259 -3.17 -0.45 21.11
CA SER A 259 -2.50 0.18 19.96
C SER A 259 -3.47 0.77 18.95
N PHE A 260 -3.06 1.88 18.34
CA PHE A 260 -3.75 2.57 17.26
C PHE A 260 -2.76 2.83 16.12
N VAL A 261 -3.07 2.34 14.94
CA VAL A 261 -2.27 2.53 13.73
C VAL A 261 -3.08 3.33 12.71
N MET A 262 -2.70 4.59 12.49
CA MET A 262 -3.30 5.43 11.46
C MET A 262 -2.58 5.28 10.12
N ILE A 263 -3.34 5.01 9.06
CA ILE A 263 -2.83 5.07 7.69
C ILE A 263 -2.80 6.54 7.26
N SER A 264 -1.64 7.02 6.83
CA SER A 264 -1.43 8.37 6.28
C SER A 264 -0.79 8.31 4.89
N THR A 265 -0.38 9.45 4.36
CA THR A 265 0.06 9.62 2.97
C THR A 265 1.21 10.61 2.88
N ASP A 266 2.07 10.44 1.88
CA ASP A 266 3.03 11.45 1.41
C ASP A 266 2.42 12.85 1.21
N LYS A 267 1.14 12.95 0.82
CA LYS A 267 0.45 14.24 0.63
C LYS A 267 0.25 15.04 1.91
N ALA A 268 0.43 14.43 3.09
CA ALA A 268 0.46 15.14 4.37
C ALA A 268 1.80 15.87 4.62
N VAL A 269 2.83 15.57 3.81
CA VAL A 269 4.14 16.22 3.85
C VAL A 269 4.08 17.52 3.06
N ASN A 270 4.39 18.65 3.72
CA ASN A 270 4.33 19.99 3.13
C ASN A 270 3.07 20.18 2.25
N PRO A 271 1.87 20.00 2.82
CA PRO A 271 0.66 19.77 2.03
C PRO A 271 0.36 20.95 1.10
N SER A 272 0.02 20.65 -0.16
CA SER A 272 -0.45 21.63 -1.15
C SER A 272 -1.95 21.51 -1.46
N SER A 273 -2.62 20.53 -0.85
CA SER A 273 -4.03 20.22 -1.08
C SER A 273 -4.79 20.17 0.24
N VAL A 274 -6.10 20.39 0.17
CA VAL A 274 -7.03 20.26 1.30
C VAL A 274 -6.97 18.85 1.89
N MET A 275 -6.95 17.82 1.04
CA MET A 275 -6.86 16.42 1.49
C MET A 275 -5.56 16.19 2.28
N GLY A 276 -4.43 16.64 1.74
CA GLY A 276 -3.14 16.56 2.40
C GLY A 276 -3.10 17.31 3.74
N ALA A 277 -3.63 18.53 3.77
CA ALA A 277 -3.71 19.36 4.98
C ALA A 277 -4.58 18.71 6.06
N CYS A 278 -5.74 18.16 5.68
CA CYS A 278 -6.61 17.41 6.58
C CYS A 278 -5.91 16.16 7.14
N LYS A 279 -5.15 15.42 6.30
CA LYS A 279 -4.36 14.29 6.80
C LYS A 279 -3.27 14.73 7.76
N ARG A 280 -2.53 15.81 7.47
CA ARG A 280 -1.52 16.36 8.37
C ARG A 280 -2.11 16.75 9.73
N LEU A 281 -3.27 17.41 9.74
CA LEU A 281 -3.98 17.73 10.99
C LEU A 281 -4.39 16.48 11.76
N ALA A 282 -4.86 15.43 11.06
CA ALA A 282 -5.17 14.14 11.68
C ALA A 282 -3.93 13.47 12.30
N GLU A 283 -2.75 13.57 11.67
CA GLU A 283 -1.48 13.07 12.24
C GLU A 283 -1.13 13.80 13.53
N MET A 284 -1.21 15.13 13.52
CA MET A 284 -0.93 15.97 14.70
C MET A 284 -1.88 15.62 15.85
N TYR A 285 -3.16 15.40 15.54
CA TYR A 285 -4.14 14.97 16.53
C TYR A 285 -3.78 13.60 17.14
N VAL A 286 -3.48 12.60 16.32
CA VAL A 286 -3.08 11.25 16.78
C VAL A 286 -1.81 11.30 17.63
N GLN A 287 -0.80 12.09 17.23
CA GLN A 287 0.41 12.26 18.04
C GLN A 287 0.12 12.87 19.42
N SER A 288 -0.81 13.85 19.48
CA SER A 288 -1.21 14.48 20.75
C SER A 288 -1.92 13.52 21.71
N MET A 289 -2.43 12.38 21.23
CA MET A 289 -3.10 11.38 22.08
C MET A 289 -2.13 10.69 23.05
N THR A 290 -0.82 10.79 22.81
CA THR A 290 0.22 10.31 23.75
C THR A 290 0.16 10.97 25.13
N GLU A 291 -0.42 12.16 25.22
CA GLU A 291 -0.57 12.91 26.48
C GLU A 291 -1.72 12.40 27.36
N VAL A 292 -2.68 11.66 26.79
CA VAL A 292 -3.96 11.34 27.45
C VAL A 292 -4.25 9.84 27.58
N SER A 293 -3.45 8.99 26.93
CA SER A 293 -3.65 7.54 26.93
C SER A 293 -2.35 6.78 26.82
N THR A 294 -2.25 5.66 27.53
CA THR A 294 -1.14 4.69 27.41
C THR A 294 -1.21 3.85 26.14
N CYS A 295 -2.26 4.00 25.33
CA CYS A 295 -2.35 3.41 24.01
C CYS A 295 -1.12 3.79 23.18
N ARG A 296 -0.64 2.84 22.37
CA ARG A 296 0.47 3.08 21.46
C ARG A 296 -0.04 3.68 20.15
N TRP A 297 0.25 4.97 19.94
CA TRP A 297 -0.21 5.74 18.78
C TRP A 297 0.85 5.75 17.69
N VAL A 298 0.58 5.09 16.57
CA VAL A 298 1.49 5.03 15.43
C VAL A 298 0.79 5.56 14.20
N THR A 299 1.46 6.42 13.45
CA THR A 299 1.01 6.88 12.13
C THR A 299 1.94 6.31 11.08
N VAL A 300 1.44 5.87 9.93
CA VAL A 300 2.28 5.33 8.84
C VAL A 300 2.04 6.09 7.54
N ARG A 301 3.07 6.78 7.03
CA ARG A 301 3.06 7.47 5.74
C ARG A 301 3.68 6.60 4.66
N PHE A 302 3.03 6.60 3.51
CA PHE A 302 3.56 6.04 2.27
C PHE A 302 2.97 6.76 1.06
N GLY A 303 3.57 6.52 -0.11
CA GLY A 303 3.14 7.14 -1.36
C GLY A 303 1.97 6.44 -2.01
N ASN A 304 1.94 6.46 -3.35
CA ASN A 304 0.86 5.83 -4.08
C ASN A 304 0.94 4.32 -3.98
N VAL A 305 -0.22 3.69 -4.05
CA VAL A 305 -0.34 2.24 -4.10
C VAL A 305 -0.94 1.85 -5.45
N LEU A 306 -0.24 0.96 -6.14
CA LEU A 306 -0.63 0.47 -7.47
C LEU A 306 -2.02 -0.15 -7.41
N ASP A 307 -2.77 0.11 -8.47
CA ASP A 307 -4.10 -0.45 -8.73
C ASP A 307 -5.14 -0.23 -7.61
N SER A 308 -4.91 0.75 -6.74
CA SER A 308 -5.91 1.14 -5.74
C SER A 308 -7.14 1.78 -6.39
N ALA A 309 -8.28 1.76 -5.69
CA ALA A 309 -9.56 2.25 -6.20
C ALA A 309 -9.45 3.69 -6.73
N GLY A 310 -9.88 3.93 -7.97
CA GLY A 310 -9.80 5.24 -8.63
C GLY A 310 -8.38 5.77 -8.86
N SER A 311 -7.36 4.91 -8.86
CA SER A 311 -5.97 5.29 -9.16
C SER A 311 -5.74 5.50 -10.66
N VAL A 312 -4.62 6.15 -10.98
CA VAL A 312 -4.19 6.40 -12.37
C VAL A 312 -4.04 5.10 -13.18
N VAL A 313 -3.65 4.00 -12.55
CA VAL A 313 -3.51 2.68 -13.21
C VAL A 313 -4.85 2.18 -13.72
N GLN A 314 -5.91 2.27 -12.91
CA GLN A 314 -7.26 1.87 -13.33
C GLN A 314 -7.76 2.74 -14.49
N ILE A 315 -7.50 4.05 -14.43
CA ILE A 315 -7.86 5.00 -15.50
C ILE A 315 -7.11 4.67 -16.79
N PHE A 316 -5.81 4.41 -16.73
CA PHE A 316 -5.01 4.04 -17.91
C PHE A 316 -5.49 2.72 -18.50
N ARG A 317 -5.78 1.72 -17.66
CA ARG A 317 -6.30 0.43 -18.11
C ARG A 317 -7.62 0.59 -18.86
N GLN A 318 -8.53 1.42 -18.33
CA GLN A 318 -9.79 1.76 -18.99
C GLN A 318 -9.56 2.47 -20.32
N GLN A 319 -8.74 3.53 -20.33
CA GLN A 319 -8.42 4.30 -21.54
C GLN A 319 -7.78 3.42 -22.63
N ILE A 320 -6.89 2.51 -22.25
CA ILE A 320 -6.27 1.55 -23.18
C ILE A 320 -7.32 0.60 -23.76
N ALA A 321 -8.21 0.07 -22.92
CA ALA A 321 -9.29 -0.81 -23.37
C ALA A 321 -10.29 -0.11 -24.30
N GLU A 322 -10.48 1.21 -24.14
CA GLU A 322 -11.33 2.06 -24.98
C GLU A 322 -10.62 2.54 -26.28
N GLY A 323 -9.34 2.22 -26.48
CA GLY A 323 -8.56 2.60 -27.67
C GLY A 323 -7.79 3.92 -27.55
N GLY A 324 -7.76 4.53 -26.37
CA GLY A 324 -7.03 5.76 -26.07
C GLY A 324 -7.76 7.05 -26.46
N PRO A 325 -7.10 8.22 -26.35
CA PRO A 325 -5.73 8.40 -25.85
C PRO A 325 -5.61 8.19 -24.34
N VAL A 326 -4.42 7.81 -23.88
CA VAL A 326 -4.10 7.79 -22.44
C VAL A 326 -3.76 9.22 -21.99
N THR A 327 -4.40 9.69 -20.91
CA THR A 327 -4.24 11.08 -20.45
C THR A 327 -3.22 11.20 -19.31
N VAL A 328 -2.14 11.94 -19.53
CA VAL A 328 -1.11 12.21 -18.51
C VAL A 328 -1.17 13.69 -18.11
N THR A 329 -1.15 13.97 -16.81
CA THR A 329 -1.31 15.33 -16.30
C THR A 329 -0.14 16.26 -16.69
N ASP A 330 1.09 15.84 -16.45
CA ASP A 330 2.32 16.56 -16.83
C ASP A 330 3.42 15.54 -17.16
N PRO A 331 4.22 15.73 -18.22
CA PRO A 331 5.28 14.79 -18.61
C PRO A 331 6.39 14.62 -17.57
N ARG A 332 6.57 15.61 -16.68
CA ARG A 332 7.59 15.58 -15.61
C ARG A 332 7.06 14.96 -14.31
N MET A 333 5.76 14.63 -14.25
CA MET A 333 5.14 14.16 -13.03
C MET A 333 5.71 12.81 -12.58
N GLU A 334 6.10 12.75 -11.31
CA GLU A 334 6.65 11.56 -10.68
C GLU A 334 5.86 11.18 -9.45
N ARG A 335 5.69 9.88 -9.23
CA ARG A 335 5.06 9.33 -8.03
C ARG A 335 5.83 8.13 -7.52
N PHE A 336 5.85 8.01 -6.20
CA PHE A 336 6.31 6.82 -5.51
C PHE A 336 5.22 5.74 -5.56
N PHE A 337 5.60 4.50 -5.88
CA PHE A 337 4.65 3.39 -5.95
C PHE A 337 5.12 2.18 -5.14
N MET A 338 4.14 1.47 -4.62
CA MET A 338 4.28 0.17 -3.97
C MET A 338 3.02 -0.66 -4.27
N THR A 339 3.09 -1.98 -4.17
CA THR A 339 1.89 -2.81 -4.30
C THR A 339 1.02 -2.74 -3.03
N ILE A 340 -0.28 -3.06 -3.17
CA ILE A 340 -1.22 -3.12 -2.04
C ILE A 340 -0.73 -4.09 -0.93
N PRO A 341 -0.31 -5.34 -1.24
CA PRO A 341 0.17 -6.28 -0.22
C PRO A 341 1.41 -5.81 0.52
N GLU A 342 2.38 -5.22 -0.18
CA GLU A 342 3.59 -4.68 0.44
C GLU A 342 3.26 -3.52 1.38
N ALA A 343 2.40 -2.59 0.95
CA ALA A 343 2.01 -1.44 1.77
C ALA A 343 1.29 -1.88 3.04
N ALA A 344 0.33 -2.80 2.93
CA ALA A 344 -0.39 -3.35 4.08
C ALA A 344 0.55 -4.10 5.04
N GLY A 345 1.47 -4.92 4.51
CA GLY A 345 2.44 -5.66 5.32
C GLY A 345 3.38 -4.73 6.09
N LEU A 346 3.90 -3.69 5.42
CA LEU A 346 4.72 -2.68 6.07
C LEU A 346 3.95 -1.82 7.07
N VAL A 347 2.66 -1.54 6.85
CA VAL A 347 1.80 -0.86 7.84
C VAL A 347 1.64 -1.72 9.09
N ILE A 348 1.41 -3.02 8.93
CA ILE A 348 1.31 -3.96 10.07
C ILE A 348 2.66 -4.02 10.81
N GLN A 349 3.77 -4.19 10.08
CA GLN A 349 5.12 -4.19 10.66
C GLN A 349 5.43 -2.86 11.38
N ALA A 350 5.08 -1.72 10.79
CA ALA A 350 5.23 -0.41 11.41
C ALA A 350 4.42 -0.30 12.71
N GLY A 351 3.20 -0.86 12.72
CA GLY A 351 2.39 -1.01 13.92
C GLY A 351 3.05 -1.87 15.00
N VAL A 352 3.86 -2.87 14.65
CA VAL A 352 4.63 -3.67 15.63
C VAL A 352 5.82 -2.90 16.17
N ILE A 353 6.61 -2.26 15.32
CA ILE A 353 7.92 -1.70 15.71
C ILE A 353 7.85 -0.25 16.20
N GLY A 354 6.79 0.49 15.84
CA GLY A 354 6.64 1.89 16.17
C GLY A 354 6.38 2.10 17.66
N GLU A 355 6.97 3.16 18.20
CA GLU A 355 6.70 3.66 19.55
C GLU A 355 5.58 4.70 19.54
N SER A 356 4.97 4.93 20.70
CA SER A 356 3.83 5.84 20.80
C SER A 356 4.21 7.28 20.44
N GLY A 357 3.45 7.89 19.53
CA GLY A 357 3.66 9.23 18.98
C GLY A 357 4.53 9.28 17.73
N GLN A 358 5.07 8.15 17.27
CA GLN A 358 5.92 8.13 16.07
C GLN A 358 5.11 8.18 14.78
N ILE A 359 5.61 8.96 13.81
CA ILE A 359 5.20 8.90 12.41
C ILE A 359 6.24 8.04 11.68
N MET A 360 5.81 6.87 11.22
CA MET A 360 6.59 5.93 10.45
C MET A 360 6.51 6.30 8.97
N VAL A 361 7.63 6.29 8.27
CA VAL A 361 7.70 6.58 6.82
C VAL A 361 8.23 5.34 6.12
N LEU A 362 7.46 4.83 5.16
CA LEU A 362 7.87 3.66 4.39
C LEU A 362 8.86 4.05 3.29
N ASP A 363 9.88 3.23 3.10
CA ASP A 363 10.75 3.32 1.93
C ASP A 363 9.96 2.93 0.68
N MET A 364 9.80 3.91 -0.21
CA MET A 364 9.04 3.76 -1.44
C MET A 364 9.87 3.29 -2.65
N GLY A 365 11.21 3.25 -2.52
CA GLY A 365 12.11 3.06 -3.65
C GLY A 365 12.16 4.29 -4.59
N ASP A 366 12.62 4.06 -5.82
CA ASP A 366 12.76 5.12 -6.81
C ASP A 366 11.39 5.64 -7.29
N PRO A 367 11.20 6.97 -7.45
CA PRO A 367 9.99 7.50 -8.04
C PRO A 367 9.85 7.08 -9.51
N VAL A 368 8.61 6.95 -9.97
CA VAL A 368 8.25 6.57 -11.34
C VAL A 368 7.59 7.74 -12.04
N ARG A 369 8.08 8.09 -13.23
CA ARG A 369 7.41 9.08 -14.09
C ARG A 369 6.09 8.52 -14.58
N ILE A 370 5.02 9.31 -14.48
CA ILE A 370 3.67 8.87 -14.88
C ILE A 370 3.59 8.59 -16.39
N VAL A 371 4.38 9.29 -17.20
CA VAL A 371 4.49 9.02 -18.64
C VAL A 371 5.17 7.66 -18.94
N ASP A 372 6.17 7.27 -18.15
CA ASP A 372 6.81 5.96 -18.28
C ASP A 372 5.82 4.85 -17.89
N LEU A 373 5.07 5.06 -16.80
CA LEU A 373 4.00 4.16 -16.35
C LEU A 373 2.94 3.96 -17.45
N ALA A 374 2.46 5.05 -18.08
CA ALA A 374 1.52 4.97 -19.19
C ALA A 374 2.09 4.16 -20.36
N THR A 375 3.35 4.43 -20.73
CA THR A 375 4.06 3.74 -21.82
C THR A 375 4.19 2.25 -21.55
N ASP A 376 4.55 1.88 -20.32
CA ASP A 376 4.68 0.48 -19.90
C ASP A 376 3.33 -0.24 -19.95
N MET A 377 2.26 0.39 -19.49
CA MET A 377 0.91 -0.20 -19.55
C MET A 377 0.44 -0.43 -20.98
N ILE A 378 0.65 0.52 -21.89
CA ILE A 378 0.33 0.37 -23.32
C ILE A 378 1.10 -0.83 -23.92
N ARG A 379 2.40 -0.93 -23.63
CA ARG A 379 3.25 -2.04 -24.12
C ARG A 379 2.87 -3.39 -23.54
N LEU A 380 2.51 -3.45 -22.25
CA LEU A 380 2.04 -4.67 -21.59
C LEU A 380 0.70 -5.15 -22.16
N SER A 381 -0.12 -4.24 -22.70
CA SER A 381 -1.33 -4.57 -23.46
C SER A 381 -1.06 -5.02 -24.90
N GLY A 382 0.20 -5.15 -25.32
CA GLY A 382 0.57 -5.57 -26.67
C GLY A 382 0.48 -4.47 -27.73
N LEU A 383 0.37 -3.20 -27.31
CA LEU A 383 0.17 -2.04 -28.18
C LEU A 383 1.43 -1.14 -28.24
N GLU A 384 1.53 -0.33 -29.29
CA GLU A 384 2.63 0.60 -29.54
C GLU A 384 2.20 2.07 -29.30
N VAL A 385 2.95 2.78 -28.47
CA VAL A 385 2.73 4.22 -28.22
C VAL A 385 2.96 5.03 -29.49
N GLY A 386 2.02 5.91 -29.82
CA GLY A 386 2.05 6.79 -31.00
C GLY A 386 1.62 6.12 -32.30
N ARG A 387 1.54 4.78 -32.34
CA ARG A 387 0.99 4.03 -33.48
C ARG A 387 -0.42 3.53 -33.19
N ASP A 388 -0.58 2.84 -32.07
CA ASP A 388 -1.86 2.25 -31.67
C ASP A 388 -2.58 3.13 -30.64
N ILE A 389 -1.84 3.74 -29.71
CA ILE A 389 -2.37 4.61 -28.66
C ILE A 389 -1.51 5.87 -28.49
N GLU A 390 -2.14 7.05 -28.53
CA GLU A 390 -1.50 8.32 -28.19
C GLU A 390 -1.51 8.60 -26.68
N ILE A 391 -0.50 9.33 -26.20
CA ILE A 391 -0.48 9.91 -24.85
C ILE A 391 -0.75 11.41 -24.95
N ARG A 392 -1.84 11.87 -24.33
CA ARG A 392 -2.25 13.29 -24.34
C ARG A 392 -1.97 13.97 -23.01
N ILE A 393 -1.32 15.13 -23.05
CA ILE A 393 -1.07 15.94 -21.86
C ILE A 393 -2.28 16.82 -21.53
N THR A 394 -2.77 16.77 -20.28
CA THR A 394 -4.00 17.47 -19.86
C THR A 394 -3.79 18.67 -18.93
N GLY A 395 -2.58 18.85 -18.39
CA GLY A 395 -2.26 19.91 -17.43
C GLY A 395 -2.60 19.55 -15.98
N LEU A 396 -1.95 20.24 -15.04
CA LEU A 396 -2.10 20.04 -13.59
C LEU A 396 -3.50 20.40 -13.09
N ARG A 397 -4.01 19.60 -12.16
CA ARG A 397 -5.27 19.88 -11.46
C ARG A 397 -4.99 20.63 -10.15
N PRO A 398 -5.99 21.35 -9.59
CA PRO A 398 -5.85 22.03 -8.31
C PRO A 398 -5.34 21.09 -7.20
N GLY A 399 -4.41 21.61 -6.38
CA GLY A 399 -3.81 20.89 -5.25
C GLY A 399 -2.74 19.84 -5.61
N GLU A 400 -2.56 19.48 -6.88
CA GLU A 400 -1.57 18.47 -7.28
C GLU A 400 -0.13 18.98 -7.28
N LYS A 401 0.79 18.15 -6.79
CA LYS A 401 2.23 18.38 -6.91
C LYS A 401 2.79 17.71 -8.16
N LEU A 402 3.85 18.27 -8.74
CA LEU A 402 4.66 17.57 -9.74
C LEU A 402 5.44 16.40 -9.10
N PHE A 403 5.97 16.63 -7.91
CA PHE A 403 6.79 15.69 -7.15
C PHE A 403 6.26 15.61 -5.72
N GLU A 404 6.03 14.39 -5.23
CA GLU A 404 5.69 14.17 -3.82
C GLU A 404 6.96 14.06 -2.98
N GLU A 405 6.84 14.32 -1.68
CA GLU A 405 7.94 14.31 -0.72
C GLU A 405 7.64 13.28 0.39
N LEU A 406 8.68 12.62 0.91
CA LEU A 406 8.54 11.67 2.02
C LEU A 406 8.95 12.25 3.38
N GLN A 407 9.51 13.46 3.40
CA GLN A 407 9.99 14.15 4.60
C GLN A 407 9.65 15.64 4.50
N ALA A 408 9.05 16.20 5.55
CA ALA A 408 8.72 17.62 5.58
C ALA A 408 9.96 18.49 5.83
N THR A 409 9.87 19.78 5.51
CA THR A 409 11.00 20.72 5.62
C THR A 409 11.49 20.86 7.06
N ASP A 410 10.58 20.73 8.04
CA ASP A 410 10.84 20.82 9.47
C ASP A 410 10.98 19.44 10.15
N GLU A 411 11.04 18.36 9.36
CA GLU A 411 11.17 17.00 9.86
C GLU A 411 12.57 16.42 9.55
N ARG A 412 13.01 15.51 10.42
CA ARG A 412 14.19 14.65 10.17
C ARG A 412 13.75 13.19 10.19
N THR A 413 14.22 12.39 9.23
CA THR A 413 14.00 10.94 9.28
C THR A 413 15.19 10.18 9.89
N ILE A 414 14.89 9.28 10.83
CA ILE A 414 15.88 8.37 11.43
C ILE A 414 15.57 6.91 11.09
N PRO A 415 16.58 6.03 10.97
CA PRO A 415 16.35 4.63 10.69
C PRO A 415 15.65 3.91 11.86
N THR A 416 14.94 2.83 11.55
CA THR A 416 14.44 1.87 12.56
C THR A 416 15.21 0.55 12.47
N ARG A 417 14.82 -0.43 13.28
CA ARG A 417 15.29 -1.83 13.14
C ARG A 417 14.94 -2.46 11.79
N HIS A 418 13.90 -1.96 11.12
CA HIS A 418 13.45 -2.47 9.83
C HIS A 418 13.94 -1.58 8.69
N LYS A 419 14.69 -2.15 7.73
CA LYS A 419 15.37 -1.40 6.66
C LYS A 419 14.44 -0.54 5.79
N LYS A 420 13.19 -0.96 5.62
CA LYS A 420 12.18 -0.27 4.78
C LYS A 420 11.26 0.66 5.57
N ILE A 421 11.54 0.92 6.85
CA ILE A 421 10.73 1.79 7.71
C ILE A 421 11.65 2.77 8.45
N ARG A 422 11.34 4.06 8.35
CA ARG A 422 12.02 5.16 9.06
C ARG A 422 11.02 5.83 10.02
N VAL A 423 11.52 6.60 10.98
CA VAL A 423 10.70 7.46 11.84
C VAL A 423 10.93 8.91 11.44
N ALA A 424 9.86 9.65 11.17
CA ALA A 424 9.88 11.09 11.02
C ALA A 424 9.77 11.76 12.40
N LEU A 425 10.78 12.55 12.75
CA LEU A 425 10.82 13.39 13.94
C LEU A 425 10.49 14.82 13.51
N GLY A 426 9.46 15.40 14.10
CA GLY A 426 9.01 16.76 13.82
C GLY A 426 8.46 17.45 15.06
N SER A 427 8.15 18.74 14.91
CA SER A 427 7.59 19.55 15.98
C SER A 427 6.21 19.06 16.41
N ARG A 428 5.97 19.00 17.72
CA ARG A 428 4.66 18.67 18.28
C ARG A 428 3.85 19.95 18.47
N VAL A 429 2.54 19.85 18.28
CA VAL A 429 1.60 20.95 18.55
C VAL A 429 0.79 20.61 19.79
N GLU A 430 0.62 21.61 20.67
CA GLU A 430 -0.13 21.46 21.90
C GLU A 430 -1.57 20.98 21.64
N ARG A 431 -1.97 19.91 22.33
CA ARG A 431 -3.29 19.29 22.17
C ARG A 431 -4.45 20.28 22.30
N VAL A 432 -4.38 21.20 23.27
CA VAL A 432 -5.44 22.20 23.50
C VAL A 432 -5.65 23.08 22.28
N ARG A 433 -4.57 23.47 21.57
CA ARG A 433 -4.68 24.26 20.33
C ARG A 433 -5.31 23.44 19.22
N LEU A 434 -4.92 22.18 19.08
CA LEU A 434 -5.50 21.27 18.08
C LEU A 434 -7.01 21.07 18.29
N ILE A 435 -7.44 20.84 19.53
CA ILE A 435 -8.87 20.65 19.85
C ILE A 435 -9.68 21.90 19.46
N ARG A 436 -9.22 23.09 19.85
CA ARG A 436 -9.88 24.36 19.51
C ARG A 436 -9.96 24.57 17.99
N ALA A 437 -8.83 24.37 17.31
CA ALA A 437 -8.74 24.47 15.86
C ALA A 437 -9.70 23.51 15.14
N MET A 438 -9.84 22.29 15.64
CA MET A 438 -10.76 21.30 15.08
C MET A 438 -12.24 21.63 15.37
N GLU A 439 -12.54 22.20 16.53
CA GLU A 439 -13.89 22.69 16.88
C GLU A 439 -14.31 23.88 16.01
N GLU A 440 -13.37 24.78 15.71
CA GLU A 440 -13.58 25.87 14.75
C GLU A 440 -13.83 25.34 13.33
N LEU A 441 -12.98 24.42 12.86
CA LEU A 441 -13.17 23.76 11.57
C LEU A 441 -14.50 23.01 11.48
N GLN A 442 -14.94 22.37 12.57
CA GLN A 442 -16.22 21.66 12.60
C GLN A 442 -17.40 22.61 12.38
N LYS A 443 -17.36 23.84 12.94
CA LYS A 443 -18.41 24.85 12.72
C LYS A 443 -18.43 25.31 11.26
N LEU A 444 -17.25 25.50 10.66
CA LEU A 444 -17.10 25.93 9.27
C LEU A 444 -17.37 24.81 8.25
N ALA A 445 -17.40 23.53 8.65
CA ALA A 445 -17.42 22.41 7.73
C ALA A 445 -18.70 22.28 6.88
N ASP A 446 -19.77 22.97 7.27
CA ASP A 446 -21.02 23.09 6.51
C ASP A 446 -21.19 24.48 5.87
N GLU A 447 -20.21 25.37 6.03
CA GLU A 447 -20.21 26.75 5.55
C GLU A 447 -19.43 26.90 4.23
N ASP A 448 -18.90 28.10 3.97
CA ASP A 448 -18.15 28.46 2.77
C ASP A 448 -16.83 27.66 2.65
N PRO A 449 -16.61 26.95 1.53
CA PRO A 449 -15.35 26.28 1.21
C PRO A 449 -14.09 27.13 1.42
N GLU A 450 -14.13 28.43 1.08
CA GLU A 450 -12.97 29.31 1.23
C GLU A 450 -12.61 29.54 2.70
N ALA A 451 -13.63 29.67 3.58
CA ALA A 451 -13.42 29.82 5.01
C ALA A 451 -12.71 28.58 5.61
N VAL A 452 -13.12 27.38 5.20
CA VAL A 452 -12.48 26.12 5.61
C VAL A 452 -11.01 26.08 5.16
N ILE A 453 -10.74 26.43 3.90
CA ILE A 453 -9.37 26.46 3.35
C ILE A 453 -8.50 27.47 4.09
N ASN A 454 -9.02 28.68 4.34
CA ASN A 454 -8.29 29.73 5.05
C ASN A 454 -7.98 29.32 6.50
N GLN A 455 -8.93 28.66 7.16
CA GLN A 455 -8.73 28.13 8.50
C GLN A 455 -7.67 27.01 8.51
N LEU A 456 -7.72 26.09 7.55
CA LEU A 456 -6.69 25.06 7.41
C LEU A 456 -5.28 25.66 7.22
N LYS A 457 -5.13 26.73 6.43
CA LYS A 457 -3.84 27.42 6.23
C LYS A 457 -3.27 28.01 7.52
N GLN A 458 -4.14 28.45 8.43
CA GLN A 458 -3.70 28.98 9.74
C GLN A 458 -3.27 27.86 10.70
N ILE A 459 -3.92 26.70 10.63
CA ILE A 459 -3.72 25.59 11.57
C ILE A 459 -2.55 24.70 11.15
N VAL A 460 -2.45 24.39 9.86
CA VAL A 460 -1.57 23.33 9.35
C VAL A 460 -0.24 23.92 8.89
N PRO A 461 0.88 23.63 9.58
CA PRO A 461 2.19 24.11 9.16
C PRO A 461 2.53 23.64 7.74
N GLY A 462 3.03 24.57 6.92
CA GLY A 462 3.39 24.29 5.52
C GLY A 462 2.22 24.34 4.53
N TYR A 463 0.97 24.46 4.97
CA TYR A 463 -0.18 24.67 4.08
C TYR A 463 -0.40 26.17 3.83
N GLY A 464 -0.34 26.61 2.56
CA GLY A 464 -0.59 28.01 2.19
C GLY A 464 0.66 28.87 1.96
N GLY A 465 1.87 28.32 2.09
CA GLY A 465 3.08 28.93 1.56
C GLY A 465 3.21 28.63 0.07
N ILE A 466 3.42 29.65 -0.77
CA ILE A 466 3.79 29.47 -2.18
C ILE A 466 5.01 28.53 -2.18
N PRO A 467 4.98 27.38 -2.88
CA PRO A 467 6.21 26.64 -3.15
C PRO A 467 7.02 27.52 -4.10
N ASN A 468 7.86 28.39 -3.54
CA ASN A 468 8.91 29.03 -4.31
C ASN A 468 9.77 27.91 -4.88
N LEU A 469 9.78 27.85 -6.21
CA LEU A 469 10.80 27.23 -7.06
C LEU A 469 12.12 27.03 -6.30
N THR A 470 12.35 25.84 -5.76
CA THR A 470 13.61 25.50 -5.11
C THR A 470 14.12 24.17 -5.66
N THR A 471 14.91 24.34 -6.72
CA THR A 471 16.23 23.72 -6.97
C THR A 471 16.45 22.24 -6.64
N GLU A 472 16.92 21.52 -7.66
CA GLU A 472 17.33 20.10 -7.72
C GLU A 472 18.25 19.57 -6.60
N SER A 473 18.70 20.39 -5.65
CA SER A 473 19.71 20.03 -4.66
C SER A 473 19.22 19.13 -3.52
N SER A 474 17.91 19.04 -3.26
CA SER A 474 17.38 18.22 -2.14
C SER A 474 17.24 16.73 -2.46
N ARG A 475 17.53 16.30 -3.70
CA ARG A 475 17.23 14.95 -4.21
C ARG A 475 18.18 13.83 -3.76
N ARG A 476 19.23 14.10 -2.98
CA ARG A 476 20.28 13.10 -2.67
C ARG A 476 20.48 12.75 -1.18
N ALA A 477 19.57 13.16 -0.30
CA ALA A 477 19.66 12.80 1.11
C ALA A 477 18.31 12.27 1.64
N ALA A 478 17.95 11.04 1.28
CA ALA A 478 16.92 10.23 1.94
C ALA A 478 17.29 8.74 1.86
#